data_AF-A0A834U199-F1
#
_entry.id   AF-A0A834U199-F1
#
_cell.length_a   1.000
_cell.length_b   1.000
_cell.length_c   1.000
_cell.angle_alpha   90.00
_cell.angle_beta   90.00
_cell.angle_gamma   90.00
#
_symmetry.space_group_name_H-M   'P 1'
#
loop_
_entity.id
_entity.type
_entity.pdbx_description
1 polymer ?
#
loop_
_entity_poly.entity_id
_entity_poly.type
_entity_poly.pdbx_seq_one_letter_code
_entity_poly.pdbx_strand_id
1 'polypeptide(L)' 'MVYEANARVQDPVYGCVGAISSLQHQLDGLRAQLAQAQAEWILDSDDVTYPAATIHMKAGSIAISTVLIMDVVSQ' A
#
# COMPACT_ATOMS: atom_id res chain seq x y z
N MET A 1 10.66 -29.46 2.92
CA MET A 1 10.01 -28.37 2.17
C MET A 1 8.91 -28.96 1.28
N VAL A 2 7.76 -29.33 1.86
CA VAL A 2 6.72 -30.12 1.13
C VAL A 2 5.79 -29.21 0.32
N TYR A 3 5.38 -28.08 0.89
CA TYR A 3 4.46 -27.14 0.24
C TYR A 3 5.04 -26.58 -1.08
N GLU A 4 6.29 -26.11 -1.08
CA GLU A 4 6.91 -25.56 -2.29
C GLU A 4 7.12 -26.61 -3.40
N ALA A 5 7.52 -27.83 -3.01
CA ALA A 5 7.67 -28.93 -3.96
C ALA A 5 6.32 -29.29 -4.59
N ASN A 6 5.27 -29.40 -3.77
CA ASN A 6 3.92 -29.66 -4.25
C ASN A 6 3.38 -28.52 -5.14
N ALA A 7 3.67 -27.26 -4.78
CA ALA A 7 3.27 -26.10 -5.57
C ALA A 7 3.93 -26.11 -6.97
N ARG A 8 5.20 -26.50 -7.08
CA ARG A 8 5.89 -26.64 -8.38
C ARG A 8 5.36 -27.81 -9.23
N VAL A 9 4.82 -28.85 -8.60
CA VAL A 9 4.17 -29.94 -9.34
C VAL A 9 2.83 -29.48 -9.93
N GLN A 10 2.08 -28.66 -9.19
CA GLN A 10 0.79 -28.13 -9.64
C GLN A 10 0.93 -26.96 -10.64
N ASP A 11 1.93 -26.12 -10.43
CA ASP A 11 2.29 -25.01 -11.31
C ASP A 11 3.82 -25.02 -11.55
N PRO A 12 4.29 -25.66 -12.64
CA PRO A 12 5.71 -25.80 -12.91
C PRO A 12 6.40 -24.49 -13.31
N VAL A 13 5.65 -23.46 -13.68
CA VAL A 13 6.21 -22.16 -14.10
C VAL A 13 6.35 -21.23 -12.89
N TYR A 14 5.27 -21.05 -12.13
CA TYR A 14 5.25 -20.07 -11.04
C TYR A 14 5.22 -20.71 -9.64
N GLY A 15 4.73 -21.94 -9.48
CA GLY A 15 4.69 -22.63 -8.19
C GLY A 15 4.10 -21.77 -7.05
N CYS A 16 4.79 -21.69 -5.91
CA CYS A 16 4.38 -20.83 -4.80
C CYS A 16 4.47 -19.33 -5.10
N VAL A 17 5.25 -18.92 -6.11
CA VAL A 17 5.35 -17.51 -6.54
C VAL A 17 4.02 -17.03 -7.11
N GLY A 18 3.26 -17.90 -7.78
CA GLY A 18 1.91 -17.59 -8.26
C GLY A 18 0.96 -17.24 -7.12
N ALA A 19 1.01 -18.00 -6.01
CA ALA A 19 0.22 -17.73 -4.82
C ALA A 19 0.64 -16.41 -4.15
N ILE A 20 1.95 -16.15 -4.04
CA ILE A 20 2.46 -14.89 -3.49
C ILE A 20 2.00 -13.69 -4.33
N SER A 21 2.12 -13.79 -5.65
CA SER A 21 1.71 -12.72 -6.59
C SER A 21 0.20 -12.43 -6.50
N SER A 22 -0.64 -13.48 -6.41
CA SER A 22 -2.07 -13.31 -6.21
C SER A 22 -2.39 -12.57 -4.91
N LEU A 23 -1.71 -12.92 -3.81
CA LEU A 23 -1.87 -12.25 -2.52
C LEU A 23 -1.40 -10.80 -2.58
N GLN A 24 -0.31 -10.51 -3.29
CA GLN A 24 0.16 -9.13 -3.51
C GLN A 24 -0.90 -8.30 -4.25
N HIS A 25 -1.50 -8.84 -5.31
CA HIS A 25 -2.56 -8.14 -6.04
C HIS A 25 -3.80 -7.87 -5.18
N GLN A 26 -4.22 -8.85 -4.37
CA GLN A 26 -5.34 -8.66 -3.43
C GLN A 26 -5.03 -7.58 -2.39
N LEU A 27 -3.80 -7.56 -1.88
CA LEU A 27 -3.33 -6.59 -0.91
C LEU A 27 -3.35 -5.17 -1.51
N ASP A 28 -2.91 -5.01 -2.76
CA ASP A 28 -2.96 -3.72 -3.44
C ASP A 28 -4.39 -3.25 -3.70
N GLY A 29 -5.30 -4.16 -4.06
CA GLY A 29 -6.73 -3.85 -4.18
C GLY A 29 -7.35 -3.38 -2.85
N LEU A 30 -6.99 -4.02 -1.74
CA LEU A 30 -7.43 -3.62 -0.40
C LEU A 30 -6.83 -2.26 0.01
N ARG A 31 -5.56 -2.00 -0.31
CA ARG A 31 -4.94 -0.68 -0.07
C ARG A 31 -5.64 0.43 -0.84
N ALA A 32 -6.04 0.18 -2.08
CA ALA A 32 -6.78 1.15 -2.88
C ALA A 32 -8.16 1.45 -2.27
N GLN A 33 -8.88 0.41 -1.84
CA GLN A 33 -10.17 0.58 -1.14
C GLN A 33 -10.03 1.38 0.15
N LEU A 34 -8.99 1.10 0.94
CA LEU A 34 -8.70 1.86 2.17
C LEU A 34 -8.41 3.33 1.86
N ALA A 35 -7.57 3.60 0.84
CA ALA A 35 -7.27 4.97 0.43
C ALA A 35 -8.53 5.72 -0.04
N GLN A 36 -9.42 5.04 -0.77
CA GLN A 36 -10.70 5.60 -1.20
C GLN A 36 -11.59 5.95 0.00
N ALA A 37 -11.77 5.02 0.94
CA ALA A 37 -12.59 5.25 2.13
C ALA A 37 -12.01 6.37 3.02
N GLN A 38 -10.69 6.47 3.12
CA GLN A 38 -10.02 7.56 3.83
C GLN A 38 -10.26 8.91 3.15
N ALA A 39 -10.19 8.97 1.82
CA ALA A 39 -10.49 10.19 1.07
C ALA A 39 -11.96 10.61 1.22
N GLU A 40 -12.89 9.66 1.15
CA GLU A 40 -14.32 9.92 1.37
C GLU A 40 -14.58 10.46 2.78
N TRP A 41 -13.96 9.86 3.81
CA TRP A 41 -14.06 10.35 5.18
C TRP A 41 -13.54 11.78 5.34
N ILE A 42 -12.38 12.10 4.74
CA ILE A 42 -11.79 13.45 4.77
C ILE A 42 -12.68 14.47 4.04
N LEU A 43 -13.34 14.07 2.95
CA LEU A 43 -14.21 14.94 2.16
C LEU A 43 -15.57 15.19 2.81
N ASP A 44 -16.11 14.24 3.58
CA ASP A 44 -17.40 14.35 4.29
C ASP A 44 -17.28 15.14 5.61
N SER A 45 -16.12 15.11 6.24
CA SER A 45 -15.84 15.93 7.43
C SER A 45 -15.46 17.37 7.05
N ASP A 46 -16.48 18.24 6.92
CA ASP A 46 -16.35 19.71 6.77
C ASP A 46 -15.70 20.43 7.99
N ASP A 47 -14.93 19.74 8.84
CA ASP A 47 -14.22 20.31 9.98
C ASP A 47 -12.73 19.88 10.00
N VAL A 48 -11.88 20.75 9.45
CA VAL A 48 -10.43 20.91 9.65
C VAL A 48 -9.62 19.63 9.98
N THR A 49 -8.99 18.97 8.98
CA THR A 49 -7.68 18.27 9.15
C THR A 49 -7.09 17.81 7.80
N TYR A 50 -5.92 18.37 7.43
CA TYR A 50 -5.08 17.91 6.32
C TYR A 50 -4.62 16.45 6.51
N PRO A 51 -4.53 15.65 5.42
CA PRO A 51 -3.19 15.15 5.09
C PRO A 51 -2.90 15.01 3.58
N ALA A 52 -1.85 15.72 3.15
CA ALA A 52 -0.76 15.27 2.29
C ALA A 52 -1.01 14.06 1.35
N ALA A 53 -1.60 14.29 0.18
CA ALA A 53 -1.60 13.33 -0.91
C ALA A 53 -0.41 13.58 -1.86
N THR A 54 0.74 12.96 -1.60
CA THR A 54 1.68 12.54 -2.65
C THR A 54 2.55 11.41 -2.09
N ILE A 55 2.11 10.17 -2.28
CA ILE A 55 2.99 9.00 -2.12
C ILE A 55 3.65 8.75 -3.47
N HIS A 56 4.88 9.23 -3.64
CA HIS A 56 5.74 8.84 -4.75
C HIS A 56 6.62 7.68 -4.28
N MET A 57 6.26 6.44 -4.64
CA MET A 57 7.11 5.27 -4.39
C MET A 57 8.14 5.15 -5.51
N LYS A 58 9.41 5.43 -5.20
CA LYS A 58 10.55 5.01 -6.02
C LYS A 58 11.09 3.69 -5.44
N ALA A 59 11.22 2.69 -6.30
CA ALA A 59 11.68 1.36 -5.95
C ALA A 59 13.00 1.39 -5.16
N GLY A 60 13.04 0.77 -3.98
CA GLY A 60 14.28 0.29 -3.36
C GLY A 60 14.82 0.99 -2.11
N SER A 61 14.11 1.87 -1.40
CA SER A 61 14.62 2.39 -0.13
C SER A 61 13.52 2.60 0.91
N ILE A 62 13.72 2.06 2.11
CA ILE A 62 12.87 2.29 3.28
C ILE A 62 13.10 3.74 3.73
N ALA A 63 12.24 4.66 3.30
CA ALA A 63 12.22 6.03 3.82
C ALA A 63 11.01 6.19 4.73
N ILE A 64 11.30 6.37 6.02
CA ILE A 64 10.34 6.56 7.10
C ILE A 64 9.52 7.83 6.82
N SER A 65 8.21 7.63 6.86
CA SER A 65 7.16 8.63 6.77
C SER A 65 7.29 9.72 7.85
N THR A 66 7.61 10.96 7.48
CA THR A 66 7.16 12.18 8.20
C THR A 66 7.50 13.43 7.37
N VAL A 67 6.49 14.24 7.01
CA VAL A 67 6.69 15.65 6.61
C VAL A 67 5.83 16.52 7.51
N LEU A 68 6.52 17.41 8.22
CA LEU A 68 6.05 18.41 9.16
C LEU A 68 5.21 19.48 8.44
N ILE A 69 4.01 19.75 8.95
CA ILE A 69 3.30 21.02 8.72
C ILE A 69 3.47 21.84 10.01
N MET A 70 4.60 22.53 10.18
CA MET A 70 4.78 23.64 11.14
C MET A 70 5.95 24.56 10.71
N ASP A 71 5.90 25.20 9.54
CA ASP A 71 6.86 26.27 9.17
C ASP A 71 6.23 27.39 8.30
N VAL A 72 4.89 27.53 8.33
CA VAL A 72 4.15 28.60 7.63
C VAL A 72 3.36 29.50 8.61
N VAL A 73 3.49 29.27 9.92
CA VAL A 73 2.95 30.15 10.98
C VAL A 73 4.10 30.65 11.86
N SER A 74 5.19 31.14 11.27
CA SER A 74 6.21 31.87 12.02
C SER A 74 7.14 32.77 11.18
N GLN A 75 6.66 33.37 10.09
CA GLN A 75 7.35 34.51 9.46
C GLN A 75 6.38 35.58 8.98
#